data_AF-A0A7Y5BUZ9-F1
#
_entry.id   AF-A0A7Y5BUZ9-F1
#
_cell.length_a   1.000
_cell.length_b   1.000
_cell.length_c   1.000
_cell.angle_alpha   90.00
_cell.angle_beta   90.00
_cell.angle_gamma   90.00
#
_symmetry.space_group_name_H-M   'P 1'
#
loop_
_entity.id
_entity.type
_entity.pdbx_description
1 polymer ?
#
loop_
_entity_poly.entity_id
_entity_poly.type
_entity_poly.pdbx_seq_one_letter_code
_entity_poly.pdbx_strand_id
1 'polypeptide(L)'
;MHILFLTQIIPYPPDAGPKVKTWHVLRYLSDLGYKITLVSFMRPEEAPYLDALRQVCTTLHTVPIRRSRVADAGYWLRSQATRRPFLVERDDSAPMRTLIEKIVATEKIDFIHADQLSMAQFALPPRSAPPKWPALIFDAHNAVWTILARMVQNVPWFIRPVVALEAHRIKQYEAMLVQEFDHTLAVTEIDDQALLQAVKESGGNP
;
A
#
# COMPACT_ATOMS: atom_id res chain seq x y z
N MET A 1 12.90 13.98 12.09
CA MET A 1 12.86 13.22 10.82
C MET A 1 11.50 13.46 10.16
N HIS A 2 11.43 13.30 8.85
CA HIS A 2 10.22 13.54 8.05
C HIS A 2 9.76 12.26 7.35
N ILE A 3 8.53 11.85 7.65
CA ILE A 3 7.88 10.66 7.11
C ILE A 3 6.83 11.06 6.07
N LEU A 4 6.95 10.52 4.86
CA LEU A 4 5.89 10.51 3.88
C LEU A 4 5.02 9.27 4.10
N PHE A 5 3.84 9.46 4.66
CA PHE A 5 2.94 8.37 5.05
C PHE A 5 1.86 8.19 3.98
N LEU A 6 1.75 6.99 3.41
CA LEU A 6 0.87 6.70 2.28
C LEU A 6 -0.28 5.79 2.75
N THR A 7 -1.54 6.20 2.50
CA THR A 7 -2.73 5.42 2.92
C THR A 7 -3.74 5.26 1.78
N GLN A 8 -4.41 4.10 1.74
CA GLN A 8 -5.42 3.81 0.72
C GLN A 8 -6.74 4.56 0.93
N ILE A 9 -7.04 4.91 2.17
CA ILE A 9 -8.21 5.68 2.59
C ILE A 9 -7.80 6.53 3.78
N ILE A 10 -8.49 7.65 4.00
CA ILE A 10 -8.15 8.49 5.14
C ILE A 10 -8.38 7.72 6.46
N PRO A 11 -7.47 7.83 7.45
CA PRO A 11 -7.54 7.04 8.67
C PRO A 11 -8.51 7.58 9.73
N TYR A 12 -9.31 8.60 9.40
CA TYR A 12 -10.29 9.20 10.29
C TYR A 12 -11.69 9.26 9.64
N PRO A 13 -12.79 9.04 10.38
CA PRO A 13 -12.82 8.55 11.77
C PRO A 13 -12.29 7.11 11.88
N PRO A 14 -11.74 6.71 13.04
CA PRO A 14 -11.24 5.36 13.27
C PRO A 14 -12.42 4.38 13.53
N ASP A 15 -13.22 4.14 12.49
CA ASP A 15 -14.46 3.34 12.53
C ASP A 15 -14.28 1.89 12.04
N ALA A 16 -13.11 1.56 11.51
CA ALA A 16 -12.74 0.24 11.02
C ALA A 16 -11.34 -0.14 11.50
N GLY A 17 -11.10 -1.44 11.70
CA GLY A 17 -9.84 -1.97 12.22
C GLY A 17 -8.59 -1.36 11.57
N PRO A 18 -8.47 -1.34 10.21
CA PRO A 18 -7.36 -0.69 9.54
C PRO A 18 -7.23 0.81 9.86
N LYS A 19 -8.34 1.58 9.84
CA LYS A 19 -8.32 3.02 10.15
C LYS A 19 -7.91 3.29 11.60
N VAL A 20 -8.41 2.49 12.55
CA VAL A 20 -8.04 2.58 13.97
C VAL A 20 -6.53 2.45 14.13
N LYS A 21 -5.94 1.37 13.59
CA LYS A 21 -4.50 1.13 13.67
C LYS A 21 -3.71 2.31 13.07
N THR A 22 -3.99 2.66 11.82
CA THR A 22 -3.25 3.71 11.10
C THR A 22 -3.39 5.07 11.78
N TRP A 23 -4.56 5.41 12.31
CA TRP A 23 -4.77 6.64 13.08
C TRP A 23 -3.92 6.70 14.36
N HIS A 24 -3.87 5.60 15.11
CA HIS A 24 -3.06 5.54 16.33
C HIS A 24 -1.55 5.60 16.02
N VAL A 25 -1.09 4.98 14.93
CA VAL A 25 0.30 5.10 14.46
C VAL A 25 0.64 6.54 14.11
N LEU A 26 -0.22 7.22 13.33
CA LEU A 26 0.00 8.64 12.97
C LEU A 26 0.08 9.54 14.20
N ARG A 27 -0.83 9.35 15.16
CA ARG A 27 -0.79 10.10 16.43
C ARG A 27 0.48 9.83 17.22
N TYR A 28 0.85 8.56 17.38
CA TYR A 28 2.06 8.19 18.10
C TYR A 28 3.32 8.80 17.47
N LEU A 29 3.44 8.75 16.15
CA LEU A 29 4.57 9.37 15.44
C LEU A 29 4.57 10.90 15.57
N SER A 30 3.40 11.54 15.52
CA SER A 30 3.27 12.98 15.71
C SER A 30 3.65 13.39 17.14
N ASP A 31 3.19 12.63 18.15
CA ASP A 31 3.49 12.86 19.57
C ASP A 31 4.99 12.69 19.89
N LEU A 32 5.70 11.82 19.14
CA LEU A 32 7.17 11.70 19.19
C LEU A 32 7.91 12.85 18.49
N GLY A 33 7.19 13.78 17.85
CA GLY A 33 7.76 14.95 17.17
C GLY A 33 8.21 14.69 15.73
N TYR A 34 7.79 13.60 15.10
CA TYR A 34 8.05 13.39 13.68
C TYR A 34 7.21 14.33 12.81
N LYS A 35 7.83 14.89 11.76
CA LYS A 35 7.10 15.62 10.73
C LYS A 35 6.42 14.59 9.82
N ILE A 36 5.12 14.73 9.58
CA ILE A 36 4.34 13.78 8.78
C ILE A 36 3.71 14.49 7.59
N THR A 37 4.04 14.06 6.38
CA THR A 37 3.26 14.36 5.17
C THR A 37 2.38 13.16 4.89
N LEU A 38 1.07 13.30 5.05
CA LEU A 38 0.10 12.26 4.74
C LEU A 38 -0.37 12.42 3.28
N VAL A 39 -0.25 11.35 2.50
CA VAL A 39 -0.86 11.24 1.17
C VAL A 39 -1.87 10.11 1.20
N SER A 40 -3.12 10.42 0.87
CA SER A 40 -4.22 9.45 0.93
C SER A 40 -5.08 9.52 -0.31
N PHE A 41 -5.67 8.39 -0.72
CA PHE A 41 -6.91 8.51 -1.49
C PHE A 41 -8.05 8.99 -0.59
N MET A 42 -9.01 9.70 -1.17
CA MET A 42 -10.15 10.25 -0.43
C MET A 42 -11.41 10.15 -1.27
N ARG A 43 -12.52 9.82 -0.62
CA ARG A 43 -13.86 9.95 -1.20
C ARG A 43 -14.46 11.33 -0.90
N PRO A 44 -15.35 11.88 -1.74
CA PRO A 44 -15.93 13.21 -1.50
C PRO A 44 -16.60 13.37 -0.13
N GLU A 45 -17.27 12.33 0.37
CA GLU A 45 -17.94 12.30 1.68
C GLU A 45 -16.97 12.36 2.87
N GLU A 46 -15.69 12.07 2.65
CA GLU A 46 -14.65 12.06 3.68
C GLU A 46 -14.01 13.45 3.88
N ALA A 47 -14.32 14.42 3.02
CA ALA A 47 -13.77 15.79 3.08
C ALA A 47 -13.97 16.51 4.44
N PRO A 48 -15.10 16.35 5.17
CA PRO A 48 -15.27 16.98 6.48
C PRO A 48 -14.26 16.52 7.55
N TYR A 49 -13.62 15.36 7.35
CA TYR A 49 -12.70 14.77 8.32
C TYR A 49 -11.25 15.24 8.15
N LEU A 50 -10.95 16.03 7.12
CA LEU A 50 -9.58 16.48 6.84
C LEU A 50 -9.00 17.38 7.93
N ASP A 51 -9.84 18.14 8.63
CA ASP A 51 -9.37 19.03 9.70
C ASP A 51 -8.79 18.25 10.89
N ALA A 52 -9.37 17.08 11.22
CA ALA A 52 -8.82 16.21 12.25
C ALA A 52 -7.43 15.67 11.86
N LEU A 53 -7.23 15.34 10.58
CA LEU A 53 -5.93 14.87 10.08
C LEU A 53 -4.88 15.98 10.09
N ARG A 54 -5.27 17.22 9.77
CA ARG A 54 -4.37 18.39 9.79
C ARG A 54 -3.86 18.75 11.19
N GLN A 55 -4.55 18.32 12.25
CA GLN A 55 -4.08 18.49 13.63
C GLN A 55 -2.93 17.54 13.98
N VAL A 56 -2.80 16.41 13.27
CA VAL A 56 -1.78 15.37 13.53
C VAL A 56 -0.67 15.40 12.47
N CYS A 57 -1.03 15.64 11.21
CA CYS A 57 -0.11 15.64 10.08
C CYS A 57 0.31 17.07 9.73
N THR A 58 1.60 17.28 9.49
CA THR A 58 2.15 18.58 9.11
C THR A 58 1.64 19.04 7.74
N THR A 59 1.56 18.10 6.80
CA THR A 59 1.04 18.34 5.45
C THR A 59 0.08 17.21 5.09
N LEU A 60 -1.01 17.55 4.40
CA LEU A 60 -2.01 16.59 3.94
C LEU A 60 -2.28 16.79 2.46
N HIS A 61 -2.11 15.72 1.68
CA HIS A 61 -2.51 15.66 0.29
C HIS A 61 -3.51 14.53 0.06
N THR A 62 -4.54 14.82 -0.74
CA THR A 62 -5.58 13.84 -1.07
C THR A 62 -5.71 13.68 -2.57
N VAL A 63 -5.83 12.44 -3.03
CA VAL A 63 -6.16 12.10 -4.42
C VAL A 63 -7.57 11.51 -4.46
N PRO A 64 -8.48 11.95 -5.33
CA PRO A 64 -9.82 11.38 -5.40
C PRO A 64 -9.75 9.91 -5.81
N ILE A 65 -10.42 9.03 -5.07
CA ILE A 65 -10.55 7.63 -5.49
C ILE A 65 -11.57 7.54 -6.64
N ARG A 66 -11.16 6.97 -7.78
CA ARG A 66 -12.04 6.75 -8.92
C ARG A 66 -12.27 5.25 -9.09
N ARG A 67 -13.48 4.78 -8.84
CA ARG A 67 -13.87 3.38 -9.08
C ARG A 67 -14.82 3.31 -10.27
N SER A 68 -14.51 2.47 -11.25
CA SER A 68 -15.36 2.23 -12.42
C SER A 68 -15.32 0.76 -12.82
N ARG A 69 -16.49 0.12 -12.90
CA ARG A 69 -16.62 -1.29 -13.32
C ARG A 69 -16.11 -1.52 -14.76
N VAL A 70 -16.17 -0.49 -15.60
CA VAL A 70 -15.60 -0.53 -16.96
C VAL A 70 -14.08 -0.51 -16.91
N ALA A 71 -13.51 0.23 -15.97
CA ALA A 71 -12.06 0.25 -15.75
C ALA A 71 -11.55 -1.09 -15.21
N ASP A 72 -12.34 -1.82 -14.41
CA ASP A 72 -11.97 -3.15 -13.89
C ASP A 72 -11.63 -4.15 -14.99
N ALA A 73 -12.35 -4.14 -16.13
CA ALA A 73 -12.00 -5.00 -17.26
C ALA A 73 -10.64 -4.62 -17.88
N GLY A 74 -10.35 -3.32 -17.98
CA GLY A 74 -9.06 -2.80 -18.43
C GLY A 74 -7.92 -3.16 -17.47
N TYR A 75 -8.14 -3.04 -16.16
CA TYR A 75 -7.17 -3.44 -15.14
C TYR A 75 -6.90 -4.94 -15.17
N TRP A 76 -7.91 -5.76 -15.43
CA TRP A 76 -7.74 -7.20 -15.61
C TRP A 76 -6.87 -7.53 -16.83
N LEU A 77 -7.14 -6.91 -17.98
CA LEU A 77 -6.31 -7.08 -19.18
C LEU A 77 -4.87 -6.62 -18.94
N ARG A 78 -4.69 -5.48 -18.27
CA ARG A 78 -3.37 -4.96 -17.88
C ARG A 78 -2.65 -5.93 -16.96
N SER A 79 -3.32 -6.50 -15.96
CA SER A 79 -2.77 -7.53 -15.08
C SER A 79 -2.32 -8.78 -15.85
N GLN A 80 -3.05 -9.20 -16.89
CA GLN A 80 -2.58 -10.30 -17.75
C GLN A 80 -1.32 -9.93 -18.54
N ALA A 81 -1.24 -8.71 -19.07
CA ALA A 81 -0.10 -8.22 -19.84
C ALA A 81 1.15 -7.98 -18.98
N THR A 82 1.00 -7.34 -17.82
CA THR A 82 2.12 -6.99 -16.91
C THR A 82 2.50 -8.12 -15.97
N ARG A 83 1.64 -9.15 -15.84
CA ARG A 83 1.70 -10.21 -14.82
C ARG A 83 1.65 -9.69 -13.37
N ARG A 84 1.39 -8.38 -13.16
CA ARG A 84 1.16 -7.83 -11.82
C ARG A 84 -0.21 -8.26 -11.29
N PRO A 85 -0.40 -8.33 -9.97
CA PRO A 85 -1.70 -8.67 -9.41
C PRO A 85 -2.77 -7.68 -9.83
N PHE A 86 -3.96 -8.19 -10.15
CA PHE A 86 -5.12 -7.37 -10.48
C PHE A 86 -5.45 -6.37 -9.37
N LEU A 87 -5.37 -6.77 -8.09
CA LEU A 87 -5.65 -5.85 -6.97
C LEU A 87 -4.73 -4.62 -6.98
N VAL A 88 -3.45 -4.82 -7.31
CA VAL A 88 -2.45 -3.77 -7.38
C VAL A 88 -2.69 -2.86 -8.59
N GLU A 89 -2.99 -3.45 -9.76
CA GLU A 89 -3.30 -2.72 -10.99
C GLU A 89 -4.58 -1.89 -10.88
N ARG A 90 -5.59 -2.41 -10.17
CA ARG A 90 -6.87 -1.72 -9.94
C ARG A 90 -6.70 -0.45 -9.11
N ASP A 91 -5.79 -0.48 -8.14
CA ASP A 91 -5.56 0.64 -7.23
C ASP A 91 -4.44 1.57 -7.75
N ASP A 92 -3.81 1.28 -8.90
CA ASP A 92 -2.78 2.10 -9.54
C ASP A 92 -3.35 3.45 -10.04
N SER A 93 -2.63 4.53 -9.76
CA SER A 93 -3.09 5.89 -10.06
C SER A 93 -1.93 6.80 -10.48
N ALA A 94 -1.96 7.26 -11.73
CA ALA A 94 -0.96 8.21 -12.24
C ALA A 94 -0.92 9.52 -11.43
N PRO A 95 -2.06 10.15 -11.06
CA PRO A 95 -2.04 11.31 -10.17
C PRO A 95 -1.34 11.06 -8.82
N MET A 96 -1.52 9.87 -8.24
CA MET A 96 -0.85 9.48 -6.99
C MET A 96 0.67 9.38 -7.17
N ARG A 97 1.12 8.71 -8.24
CA ARG A 97 2.56 8.59 -8.57
C ARG A 97 3.20 9.96 -8.75
N THR A 98 2.63 10.80 -9.60
CA THR A 98 3.15 12.14 -9.88
C THR A 98 3.20 13.01 -8.63
N LEU A 99 2.21 12.90 -7.75
CA LEU A 99 2.19 13.64 -6.49
C LEU A 99 3.34 13.20 -5.56
N ILE A 100 3.55 11.90 -5.39
CA ILE A 100 4.61 11.36 -4.53
C ILE A 100 5.99 11.72 -5.08
N GLU A 101 6.20 11.54 -6.39
CA GLU A 101 7.44 11.93 -7.06
C GLU A 101 7.74 13.41 -6.86
N LYS A 102 6.72 14.28 -6.96
CA LYS A 102 6.86 15.71 -6.70
C LYS A 102 7.26 15.97 -5.25
N ILE A 103 6.58 15.36 -4.27
CA ILE A 103 6.88 15.55 -2.84
C ILE A 103 8.32 15.13 -2.54
N VAL A 104 8.74 13.95 -2.98
CA VAL A 104 10.10 13.43 -2.77
C VAL A 104 11.15 14.30 -3.48
N ALA A 105 10.83 14.90 -4.62
CA ALA A 105 11.73 15.81 -5.33
C ALA A 105 11.85 17.20 -4.67
N THR A 106 10.81 17.67 -3.97
CA THR A 106 10.77 19.04 -3.41
C THR A 106 11.01 19.11 -1.91
N GLU A 107 10.78 18.02 -1.18
CA GLU A 107 10.89 17.95 0.27
C GLU A 107 11.95 16.93 0.69
N LYS A 108 12.63 17.20 1.81
CA LYS A 108 13.57 16.24 2.40
C LYS A 108 12.79 15.18 3.18
N ILE A 109 12.45 14.09 2.50
CA ILE A 109 11.82 12.90 3.10
C ILE A 109 12.89 11.93 3.56
N ASP A 110 12.83 11.52 4.82
CA ASP A 110 13.74 10.50 5.38
C ASP A 110 13.18 9.09 5.16
N PHE A 111 11.85 8.92 5.30
CA PHE A 111 11.15 7.65 5.13
C PHE A 111 9.88 7.78 4.30
N ILE A 112 9.57 6.76 3.49
CA ILE A 112 8.25 6.54 2.91
C ILE A 112 7.61 5.34 3.59
N HIS A 113 6.53 5.57 4.33
CA HIS A 113 5.75 4.53 5.01
C HIS A 113 4.53 4.17 4.16
N ALA A 114 4.55 2.99 3.54
CA ALA A 114 3.43 2.48 2.77
C ALA A 114 2.51 1.62 3.64
N ASP A 115 1.33 2.17 3.97
CA ASP A 115 0.27 1.46 4.71
C ASP A 115 -0.46 0.51 3.75
N GLN A 116 -0.26 -0.79 3.96
CA GLN A 116 -0.84 -1.90 3.18
C GLN A 116 -0.29 -2.10 1.77
N LEU A 117 -0.57 -3.30 1.24
CA LEU A 117 -0.15 -3.76 -0.08
C LEU A 117 -0.51 -2.79 -1.21
N SER A 118 -1.68 -2.16 -1.14
CA SER A 118 -2.19 -1.29 -2.21
C SER A 118 -1.36 -0.01 -2.36
N MET A 119 -0.75 0.48 -1.27
CA MET A 119 0.06 1.70 -1.27
C MET A 119 1.54 1.44 -1.54
N ALA A 120 2.04 0.22 -1.31
CA ALA A 120 3.44 -0.14 -1.48
C ALA A 120 3.98 0.19 -2.88
N GLN A 121 3.16 0.02 -3.92
CA GLN A 121 3.55 0.31 -5.31
C GLN A 121 3.90 1.77 -5.60
N PHE A 122 3.49 2.70 -4.74
CA PHE A 122 3.74 4.12 -4.89
C PHE A 122 4.98 4.59 -4.12
N ALA A 123 5.46 3.79 -3.17
CA ALA A 123 6.68 4.08 -2.43
C ALA A 123 7.95 3.69 -3.21
N LEU A 124 7.84 2.66 -4.07
CA LEU A 124 8.95 2.21 -4.92
C LEU A 124 9.44 3.34 -5.84
N PRO A 125 10.76 3.50 -6.01
CA PRO A 125 11.33 4.54 -6.85
C PRO A 125 10.91 4.35 -8.33
N PRO A 126 10.50 5.41 -9.04
CA PRO A 126 10.35 5.34 -10.49
C PRO A 126 11.72 5.09 -11.15
N ARG A 127 11.72 4.63 -12.41
CA ARG A 127 12.97 4.45 -13.18
C ARG A 127 13.80 5.72 -13.32
N SER A 128 13.14 6.88 -13.28
CA SER A 128 13.76 8.21 -13.33
C SER A 128 14.07 8.79 -11.95
N ALA A 129 14.02 7.97 -10.89
CA ALA A 129 14.28 8.42 -9.53
C ALA A 129 15.69 9.03 -9.40
N PRO A 130 15.85 10.05 -8.53
CA PRO A 130 17.17 10.54 -8.18
C PRO A 130 18.02 9.43 -7.52
N PRO A 131 19.37 9.54 -7.54
CA PRO A 131 20.27 8.54 -6.96
C PRO A 131 20.05 8.27 -5.46
N LYS A 132 19.41 9.20 -4.76
CA LYS A 132 19.03 9.06 -3.35
C LYS A 132 17.51 9.03 -3.26
N TRP A 133 16.97 7.88 -2.86
CA TRP A 133 15.56 7.71 -2.54
C TRP A 133 15.40 7.57 -1.01
N PRO A 134 14.29 8.00 -0.40
CA PRO A 134 14.06 7.79 1.04
C PRO A 134 14.00 6.31 1.39
N ALA A 135 14.29 5.97 2.65
CA ALA A 135 14.15 4.60 3.12
C ALA A 135 12.67 4.17 3.11
N LEU A 136 12.42 2.92 2.73
CA LEU A 136 11.10 2.38 2.47
C LEU A 136 10.64 1.50 3.62
N ILE A 137 9.44 1.78 4.14
CA ILE A 137 8.78 0.97 5.16
C ILE A 137 7.50 0.40 4.57
N PHE A 138 7.40 -0.92 4.49
CA PHE A 138 6.19 -1.63 4.09
C PHE A 138 5.44 -2.07 5.33
N ASP A 139 4.27 -1.50 5.58
CA ASP A 139 3.43 -1.89 6.71
C ASP A 139 2.34 -2.86 6.24
N ALA A 140 2.67 -4.15 6.32
CA ALA A 140 1.82 -5.25 5.91
C ALA A 140 0.79 -5.56 7.00
N HIS A 141 -0.46 -5.14 6.76
CA HIS A 141 -1.55 -5.43 7.70
C HIS A 141 -1.93 -6.92 7.74
N ASN A 142 -1.74 -7.60 6.61
CA ASN A 142 -1.94 -9.04 6.45
C ASN A 142 -1.02 -9.53 5.34
N ALA A 143 -0.69 -10.81 5.34
CA ALA A 143 -0.20 -11.50 4.14
C ALA A 143 -1.37 -11.76 3.19
N VAL A 144 -1.60 -10.86 2.23
CA VAL A 144 -2.80 -10.84 1.37
C VAL A 144 -2.91 -12.11 0.52
N TRP A 145 -1.78 -12.69 0.12
CA TRP A 145 -1.77 -13.96 -0.62
C TRP A 145 -2.46 -15.09 0.14
N THR A 146 -2.32 -15.13 1.47
CA THR A 146 -2.94 -16.18 2.31
C THR A 146 -4.46 -16.04 2.36
N ILE A 147 -4.98 -14.81 2.29
CA ILE A 147 -6.41 -14.52 2.26
C ILE A 147 -7.00 -15.03 0.94
N LEU A 148 -6.32 -14.73 -0.18
CA LEU A 148 -6.75 -15.23 -1.48
C LEU A 148 -6.62 -16.75 -1.60
N ALA A 149 -5.56 -17.35 -1.07
CA ALA A 149 -5.40 -18.81 -1.04
C ALA A 149 -6.54 -19.50 -0.27
N ARG A 150 -6.96 -18.93 0.87
CA ARG A 150 -8.15 -19.38 1.61
C ARG A 150 -9.43 -19.18 0.81
N MET A 151 -9.55 -18.06 0.08
CA MET A 151 -10.71 -17.77 -0.77
C MET A 151 -10.88 -18.79 -1.91
N VAL A 152 -9.80 -19.33 -2.50
CA VAL A 152 -9.86 -20.36 -3.55
C VAL A 152 -10.74 -21.56 -3.14
N GLN A 153 -10.73 -21.93 -1.85
CA GLN A 153 -11.50 -23.07 -1.35
C GLN A 153 -13.02 -22.81 -1.33
N ASN A 154 -13.41 -21.54 -1.21
CA ASN A 154 -14.80 -21.12 -1.02
C ASN A 154 -15.47 -20.58 -2.29
N VAL A 155 -14.73 -20.42 -3.40
CA VAL A 155 -15.28 -19.94 -4.67
C VAL A 155 -15.75 -21.10 -5.57
N PRO A 156 -16.74 -20.85 -6.46
CA PRO A 156 -17.18 -21.83 -7.45
C PRO A 156 -16.02 -22.36 -8.29
N TRP A 157 -16.09 -23.64 -8.68
CA TRP A 157 -14.99 -24.35 -9.34
C TRP A 157 -14.46 -23.64 -10.60
N PHE A 158 -15.32 -22.97 -11.35
CA PHE A 158 -14.96 -22.25 -12.57
C PHE A 158 -14.19 -20.95 -12.32
N ILE A 159 -14.31 -20.36 -11.13
CA ILE A 159 -13.57 -19.13 -10.74
C ILE A 159 -12.24 -19.48 -10.03
N ARG A 160 -12.13 -20.68 -9.45
CA ARG A 160 -10.92 -21.16 -8.76
C ARG A 160 -9.61 -20.89 -9.48
N PRO A 161 -9.42 -21.20 -10.79
CA PRO A 161 -8.15 -20.96 -11.45
C PRO A 161 -7.78 -19.48 -11.51
N VAL A 162 -8.77 -18.58 -11.65
CA VAL A 162 -8.55 -17.12 -11.68
C VAL A 162 -8.08 -16.62 -10.31
N VAL A 163 -8.75 -17.05 -9.24
CA VAL A 163 -8.40 -16.65 -7.87
C VAL A 163 -7.07 -17.27 -7.44
N ALA A 164 -6.79 -18.50 -7.84
CA ALA A 164 -5.51 -19.17 -7.57
C ALA A 164 -4.35 -18.46 -8.29
N LEU A 165 -4.55 -18.05 -9.55
CA LEU A 165 -3.56 -17.26 -10.28
C LEU A 165 -3.31 -15.90 -9.60
N GLU A 166 -4.37 -15.21 -9.19
CA GLU A 166 -4.23 -13.95 -8.46
C GLU A 166 -3.53 -14.14 -7.11
N ALA A 167 -3.85 -15.19 -6.35
CA ALA A 167 -3.17 -15.54 -5.11
C ALA A 167 -1.67 -15.76 -5.33
N HIS A 168 -1.31 -16.47 -6.40
CA HIS A 168 0.08 -16.70 -6.76
C HIS A 168 0.81 -15.39 -7.15
N ARG A 169 0.16 -14.53 -7.94
CA ARG A 169 0.72 -13.22 -8.31
C ARG A 169 0.91 -12.32 -7.10
N ILE A 170 -0.07 -12.26 -6.19
CA ILE A 170 0.04 -11.50 -4.94
C ILE A 170 1.18 -12.04 -4.09
N LYS A 171 1.33 -13.38 -3.98
CA LYS A 171 2.45 -13.99 -3.25
C LYS A 171 3.81 -13.53 -3.80
N GLN A 172 4.00 -13.60 -5.12
CA GLN A 172 5.22 -13.12 -5.78
C GLN A 172 5.43 -11.62 -5.59
N TYR A 173 4.36 -10.84 -5.64
CA TYR A 173 4.43 -9.40 -5.47
C TYR A 173 4.80 -9.01 -4.03
N GLU A 174 4.18 -9.63 -3.02
CA GLU A 174 4.52 -9.44 -1.61
C GLU A 174 5.97 -9.87 -1.32
N ALA A 175 6.43 -10.98 -1.90
CA ALA A 175 7.83 -11.39 -1.81
C ALA A 175 8.80 -10.33 -2.37
N MET A 176 8.49 -9.75 -3.52
CA MET A 176 9.28 -8.67 -4.10
C MET A 176 9.26 -7.42 -3.20
N LEU A 177 8.11 -7.06 -2.63
CA LEU A 177 8.04 -5.91 -1.73
C LEU A 177 8.91 -6.10 -0.48
N VAL A 178 8.91 -7.29 0.12
CA VAL A 178 9.76 -7.59 1.29
C VAL A 178 11.25 -7.44 0.94
N GLN A 179 11.65 -7.76 -0.28
CA GLN A 179 13.04 -7.66 -0.73
C GLN A 179 13.47 -6.24 -1.12
N GLU A 180 12.56 -5.45 -1.70
CA GLU A 180 12.84 -4.10 -2.19
C GLU A 180 12.69 -3.02 -1.12
N PHE A 181 11.96 -3.30 -0.03
CA PHE A 181 11.78 -2.36 1.07
C PHE A 181 12.86 -2.54 2.15
N ASP A 182 13.37 -1.44 2.69
CA ASP A 182 14.39 -1.48 3.76
C ASP A 182 13.85 -2.13 5.05
N HIS A 183 12.57 -1.91 5.33
CA HIS A 183 11.89 -2.48 6.49
C HIS A 183 10.47 -2.95 6.13
N THR A 184 10.10 -4.14 6.61
CA THR A 184 8.72 -4.64 6.55
C THR A 184 8.19 -4.81 7.96
N LEU A 185 6.99 -4.29 8.24
CA LEU A 185 6.26 -4.47 9.49
C LEU A 185 5.11 -5.44 9.23
N ALA A 186 4.95 -6.43 10.09
CA ALA A 186 3.80 -7.33 10.11
C ALA A 186 3.01 -7.14 11.40
N VAL A 187 1.68 -7.17 11.30
CA VAL A 187 0.80 -7.01 12.48
C VAL A 187 0.85 -8.24 13.39
N THR A 188 1.04 -9.42 12.80
CA THR A 188 1.07 -10.70 13.53
C THR A 188 2.27 -11.54 13.10
N GLU A 189 2.73 -12.42 14.00
CA GLU A 189 3.75 -13.43 13.71
C GLU A 189 3.33 -14.37 12.55
N ILE A 190 2.02 -14.64 12.42
CA ILE A 190 1.49 -15.47 11.35
C ILE A 190 1.67 -14.79 9.98
N ASP A 191 1.42 -13.48 9.91
CA ASP A 191 1.62 -12.71 8.69
C ASP A 191 3.09 -12.56 8.35
N ASP A 192 3.96 -12.34 9.35
CA ASP A 192 5.42 -12.29 9.18
C ASP A 192 5.95 -13.58 8.54
N GLN A 193 5.62 -14.74 9.14
CA GLN A 193 6.02 -16.04 8.62
C GLN A 193 5.49 -16.29 7.20
N ALA A 194 4.26 -15.85 6.91
CA ALA A 194 3.68 -16.00 5.58
C ALA A 194 4.37 -15.11 4.52
N LEU A 195 4.83 -13.91 4.88
CA LEU A 195 5.61 -13.04 4.02
C LEU A 195 7.02 -13.62 3.77
N LEU A 196 7.69 -14.09 4.82
CA LEU A 196 8.98 -14.78 4.71
C LEU A 196 8.89 -16.07 3.88
N GLN A 197 7.79 -16.81 4.00
CA GLN A 197 7.51 -17.96 3.15
C GLN A 197 7.39 -17.55 1.67
N ALA A 198 6.72 -16.44 1.39
CA ALA A 198 6.59 -15.93 0.02
C ALA A 198 7.97 -15.60 -0.60
N VAL A 199 8.88 -15.01 0.18
CA VAL A 199 10.27 -14.75 -0.24
C VAL A 199 11.02 -16.04 -0.57
N LYS A 200 11.01 -17.02 0.34
CA LYS A 200 11.70 -18.31 0.16
C LYS A 200 11.24 -19.04 -1.09
N GLU A 201 9.93 -19.12 -1.31
CA GLU A 201 9.36 -19.80 -2.48
C GLU A 201 9.57 -19.05 -3.79
N SER A 202 9.80 -17.73 -3.73
CA SER A 202 10.13 -16.92 -4.91
C SER A 202 11.62 -16.99 -5.27
N GLY A 203 12.43 -17.74 -4.50
CA GLY A 203 13.86 -17.96 -4.75
C GLY A 203 14.76 -16.80 -4.33
N GLY A 204 14.27 -15.86 -3.54
CA GLY A 204 15.11 -14.78 -3.00
C GLY A 204 15.50 -14.98 -1.54
N ASN A 205 16.49 -14.22 -1.10
CA ASN A 205 16.95 -14.22 0.29
C ASN A 205 16.09 -13.21 1.08
N PRO A 206 15.53 -13.59 2.25
CA PRO A 206 14.77 -12.67 3.10
C PRO A 206 15.66 -11.57 3.70
#